data_AF-A0A3R9MSR8-F1
#
_entry.id   AF-A0A3R9MSR8-F1
#
_cell.length_a   1.000
_cell.length_b   1.000
_cell.length_c   1.000
_cell.angle_alpha   90.00
_cell.angle_beta   90.00
_cell.angle_gamma   90.00
#
_symmetry.space_group_name_H-M   'P 1'
#
loop_
_entity.id
_entity.type
_entity.pdbx_description
1 polymer ?
#
loop_
_entity_poly.entity_id
_entity_poly.type
_entity_poly.pdbx_seq_one_letter_code
_entity_poly.pdbx_strand_id
1 'polypeptide(L)' 'MDTYPFCAQTTDQAPLFTAEAYDNVTKTIKNVLMKDYRGRWLVLFFYSSDFTFV' A
#
# COMPACT_ATOMS: atom_id res chain seq x y z
N MET A 1 -16.40 -23.23 3.35
CA MET A 1 -16.03 -21.85 2.97
C MET A 1 -14.60 -21.71 3.40
N ASP A 2 -13.67 -22.01 2.50
CA ASP A 2 -12.26 -22.12 2.85
C ASP A 2 -11.68 -20.72 3.02
N THR A 3 -11.36 -20.37 4.27
CA THR A 3 -10.75 -19.09 4.62
C THR A 3 -9.31 -19.12 4.13
N TYR A 4 -9.04 -18.52 2.97
CA TYR A 4 -7.67 -18.30 2.53
C TYR A 4 -6.99 -17.34 3.52
N PRO A 5 -5.78 -17.66 4.02
CA PRO A 5 -5.02 -16.67 4.78
C PRO A 5 -4.74 -15.48 3.85
N PHE A 6 -4.84 -14.26 4.36
CA PHE A 6 -4.56 -13.00 3.64
C PHE A 6 -5.68 -12.43 2.72
N CYS A 7 -6.96 -12.61 3.07
CA CYS A 7 -8.04 -11.89 2.39
C CYS A 7 -8.39 -10.58 3.13
N ALA A 8 -8.06 -9.42 2.55
CA ALA A 8 -8.49 -8.14 3.11
C ALA A 8 -10.00 -7.93 2.90
N GLN A 9 -10.76 -7.86 4.00
CA GLN A 9 -12.19 -7.55 3.98
C GLN A 9 -12.42 -6.07 4.32
N THR A 10 -13.56 -5.51 3.89
CA THR A 10 -13.90 -4.09 4.10
C THR A 10 -14.18 -3.74 5.55
N THR A 11 -14.54 -4.72 6.38
CA THR A 11 -14.82 -4.56 7.81
C THR A 11 -13.60 -4.78 8.69
N ASP A 12 -12.53 -5.33 8.13
CA ASP A 12 -11.32 -5.66 8.88
C ASP A 12 -10.37 -4.46 8.93
N GLN A 13 -9.46 -4.49 9.91
CA GLN A 13 -8.33 -3.57 9.85
C GLN A 13 -7.49 -3.91 8.61
N ALA A 14 -7.20 -2.89 7.81
CA ALA A 14 -6.35 -3.07 6.64
C ALA A 14 -4.99 -3.68 7.03
N PRO A 15 -4.45 -4.64 6.23
CA PRO A 15 -3.20 -5.30 6.52
C PRO A 15 -2.03 -4.32 6.65
N LEU A 16 -1.23 -4.47 7.71
CA LEU A 16 -0.03 -3.66 7.90
C LEU A 16 0.99 -3.96 6.80
N PHE A 17 1.54 -2.89 6.21
CA PHE A 17 2.65 -3.00 5.27
C PHE A 17 3.77 -2.01 5.62
N THR A 18 4.98 -2.38 5.20
CA THR A 18 6.14 -1.51 5.11
C THR A 18 6.80 -1.76 3.76
N ALA A 19 7.14 -0.70 3.04
CA ALA A 19 7.76 -0.81 1.73
C ALA A 19 8.70 0.37 1.46
N GLU A 20 9.72 0.13 0.65
CA GLU A 20 10.48 1.20 0.05
C GLU A 20 9.66 1.86 -1.07
N ALA A 21 9.62 3.19 -1.07
CA ALA A 21 8.91 3.97 -2.08
C ALA A 21 9.76 5.16 -2.52
N TYR A 22 9.62 5.53 -3.79
CA TYR A 22 10.23 6.73 -4.33
C TYR A 22 9.40 7.97 -3.97
N ASP A 23 10.04 8.97 -3.35
CA ASP A 23 9.43 10.27 -3.07
C ASP A 23 9.76 11.26 -4.19
N ASN A 24 8.73 11.69 -4.92
CA ASN A 24 8.91 12.61 -6.05
C ASN A 24 9.32 14.03 -5.64
N VAL A 25 9.10 14.44 -4.38
CA VAL A 25 9.47 15.76 -3.87
C VAL A 25 10.94 15.78 -3.48
N THR A 26 11.38 14.83 -2.67
CA THR A 26 12.78 14.76 -2.21
C THR A 26 13.71 14.06 -3.18
N LYS A 27 13.17 13.36 -4.20
CA LYS A 27 13.91 12.57 -5.19
C LYS A 27 14.72 11.43 -4.57
N THR A 28 14.24 10.86 -3.47
CA THR A 28 14.92 9.80 -2.71
C THR A 28 14.02 8.59 -2.50
N ILE A 29 14.63 7.43 -2.27
CA ILE A 29 13.93 6.26 -1.73
C ILE A 29 13.74 6.46 -0.22
N LYS A 30 12.53 6.18 0.28
CA LYS A 30 12.20 6.19 1.70
C LYS A 30 11.43 4.95 2.10
N ASN A 31 11.55 4.54 3.35
CA ASN A 31 10.68 3.54 3.93
C ASN A 31 9.33 4.17 4.30
N VAL A 32 8.25 3.60 3.79
CA VAL A 32 6.88 3.99 4.07
C VAL A 32 6.24 2.95 4.96
N LEU A 33 5.76 3.38 6.13
CA LEU A 33 5.04 2.52 7.06
C LEU A 33 3.57 2.92 7.07
N MET A 34 2.67 1.96 6.90
CA MET A 34 1.22 2.21 6.88
C MET A 34 0.74 2.98 8.13
N LYS A 35 1.34 2.71 9.29
CA LYS A 35 0.97 3.34 10.58
C LYS A 35 1.14 4.87 10.56
N ASP A 36 2.04 5.41 9.75
CA ASP A 36 2.33 6.85 9.67
C ASP A 36 1.17 7.63 9.01
N TYR A 37 0.21 6.92 8.41
CA TYR A 37 -1.00 7.50 7.83
C TYR A 37 -2.23 7.44 8.74
N ARG A 38 -2.13 6.89 9.96
CA ARG A 38 -3.24 6.90 10.92
C ARG A 38 -3.72 8.34 11.17
N GLY A 39 -5.04 8.52 11.25
CA GLY A 39 -5.67 9.85 11.37
C GLY A 39 -5.89 10.58 10.03
N ARG A 40 -5.51 9.97 8.89
CA ARG A 40 -5.80 10.45 7.53
C ARG A 40 -6.46 9.34 6.71
N TRP A 41 -7.18 9.71 5.66
CA TRP A 41 -7.64 8.76 4.66
C TRP A 41 -6.45 8.31 3.80
N LEU A 42 -6.29 6.99 3.66
CA LEU A 42 -5.26 6.38 2.81
C LEU A 42 -5.96 5.65 1.66
N VAL A 43 -5.63 6.03 0.43
CA VAL A 43 -6.05 5.32 -0.79
C VAL A 43 -4.85 4.53 -1.29
N LEU A 44 -4.92 3.20 -1.22
CA LEU A 44 -3.91 2.28 -1.72
C LEU A 44 -4.46 1.55 -2.94
N PHE A 45 -3.73 1.59 -4.06
CA PHE A 45 -4.08 0.88 -5.28
C PHE A 45 -2.87 0.10 -5.79
N PHE A 46 -3.13 -1.00 -6.47
CA PHE A 46 -2.12 -1.83 -7.11
C PHE A 46 -2.29 -1.73 -8.62
N TYR A 47 -1.18 -1.66 -9.34
CA TYR A 47 -1.13 -1.73 -10.79
C TYR A 47 -0.15 -2.84 -11.19
N SER A 48 -0.25 -3.32 -12.44
CA SER A 48 0.44 -4.54 -12.88
C SER A 48 1.95 -4.38 -13.01
N SER A 49 2.42 -3.35 -13.71
CA SER A 49 3.84 -3.09 -13.97
C SER A 49 4.07 -1.65 -14.37
N ASP A 50 5.31 -1.17 -14.17
CA ASP A 50 5.79 0.08 -14.73
C ASP A 50 5.94 -0.03 -16.26
N PHE A 51 5.80 1.10 -16.96
CA PHE A 51 6.03 1.25 -18.41
C PHE A 51 5.23 0.30 -19.31
N THR A 52 3.95 0.07 -19.00
CA THR A 52 3.04 -0.61 -19.93
C THR A 52 2.67 0.30 -21.10
N PHE A 53 2.44 -0.28 -22.28
CA PHE A 53 1.93 0.45 -23.43
C PHE A 53 0.51 1.00 -23.15
N VAL A 54 0.28 2.27 -23.52
CA VAL A 54 -1.02 2.97 -23.45
C VAL A 54 -1.43 3.37 -24.86
#